data_AF-A0A925RJV9-F1
#
_entry.id   AF-A0A925RJV9-F1
#
_cell.length_a   1.000
_cell.length_b   1.000
_cell.length_c   1.000
_cell.angle_alpha   90.00
_cell.angle_beta   90.00
_cell.angle_gamma   90.00
#
_symmetry.space_group_name_H-M   'P 1'
#
loop_
_entity.id
_entity.type
_entity.pdbx_description
1 polymer ?
#
loop_
_entity_poly.entity_id
_entity_poly.type
_entity_poly.pdbx_seq_one_letter_code
_entity_poly.pdbx_strand_id
1 'polypeptide(L)'
;MAKIALLIGVSEYEPGLDGLPSAVNDVTAMQQVLTHPEMGEFAAAAVTVLQNPDRQTMETAIYNLFANRAKEDLVLLYFSGHGVVDESG
;
A
#
# COMPACT_ATOMS: atom_id res chain seq x y z
N MET A 1 19.16 1.00 9.12
CA MET A 1 17.76 1.44 9.26
C MET A 1 17.28 1.84 7.89
N ALA A 2 16.42 1.02 7.29
CA ALA A 2 15.71 1.37 6.07
C ALA A 2 14.29 1.87 6.41
N LYS A 3 13.77 2.76 5.57
CA LYS A 3 12.35 3.14 5.53
C LYS A 3 11.75 2.52 4.27
N ILE A 4 10.81 1.58 4.41
CA ILE A 4 10.27 0.79 3.31
C ILE A 4 8.76 0.88 3.35
N ALA A 5 8.12 1.13 2.22
CA ALA A 5 6.68 1.25 2.13
C ALA A 5 6.09 0.46 0.96
N LEU A 6 4.92 -0.11 1.19
CA LEU A 6 4.03 -0.65 0.16
C LEU A 6 2.69 0.07 0.26
N LEU A 7 2.28 0.71 -0.84
CA LEU A 7 1.03 1.45 -0.97
C LEU A 7 0.14 0.71 -1.97
N ILE A 8 -1.05 0.29 -1.54
CA ILE A 8 -2.00 -0.47 -2.36
C ILE A 8 -3.30 0.31 -2.47
N GLY A 9 -3.68 0.67 -3.68
CA GLY A 9 -4.92 1.40 -3.97
C GLY A 9 -5.79 0.56 -4.89
N VAL A 10 -7.00 0.22 -4.44
CA VAL A 10 -7.97 -0.55 -5.25
C VAL A 10 -9.21 0.32 -5.48
N SER A 11 -9.41 0.75 -6.72
CA SER A 11 -10.53 1.58 -7.16
C SER A 11 -11.56 0.80 -7.99
N GLU A 12 -11.16 -0.31 -8.59
CA GLU A 12 -11.98 -1.12 -9.49
C GLU A 12 -12.39 -2.42 -8.81
N TYR A 13 -13.67 -2.78 -8.92
CA TYR A 13 -14.25 -3.93 -8.27
C TYR A 13 -15.22 -4.66 -9.20
N GLU A 14 -15.37 -5.95 -8.95
CA GLU A 14 -16.42 -6.77 -9.56
C GLU A 14 -17.82 -6.33 -9.09
N PRO A 15 -18.89 -6.68 -9.83
CA PRO A 15 -20.25 -6.36 -9.43
C PRO A 15 -20.56 -6.78 -7.99
N GLY A 16 -21.14 -5.87 -7.22
CA GLY A 16 -21.44 -6.07 -5.80
C GLY A 16 -20.71 -5.08 -4.88
N LEU A 17 -19.69 -4.38 -5.40
CA LEU A 17 -19.03 -3.26 -4.73
C LEU A 17 -18.93 -2.07 -5.70
N ASP A 18 -19.28 -0.87 -5.23
CA ASP A 18 -19.13 0.34 -6.02
C ASP A 18 -17.65 0.67 -6.23
N GLY A 19 -17.31 1.25 -7.38
CA GLY A 19 -15.95 1.76 -7.63
C GLY A 19 -15.56 2.82 -6.59
N LEU A 20 -14.27 2.83 -6.21
CA LEU A 20 -13.68 3.84 -5.30
C LEU A 20 -12.53 4.58 -5.99
N PRO A 21 -12.80 5.53 -6.91
CA PRO A 21 -11.76 6.24 -7.66
C PRO A 21 -10.72 6.94 -6.79
N SER A 22 -11.10 7.33 -5.56
CA SER A 22 -10.18 7.98 -4.61
C SER A 22 -9.04 7.07 -4.17
N ALA A 23 -9.21 5.74 -4.14
CA ALA A 23 -8.20 4.84 -3.60
C ALA A 23 -6.85 4.91 -4.33
N VAL A 24 -6.89 5.06 -5.66
CA VAL A 24 -5.69 5.24 -6.49
C VAL A 24 -5.07 6.63 -6.29
N ASN A 25 -5.89 7.66 -6.05
CA ASN A 25 -5.42 9.00 -5.72
C ASN A 25 -4.76 9.05 -4.34
N ASP A 26 -5.31 8.33 -3.36
CA ASP A 26 -4.80 8.26 -1.99
C ASP A 26 -3.37 7.71 -1.97
N VAL A 27 -3.11 6.60 -2.68
CA VAL A 27 -1.75 6.03 -2.74
C VAL A 27 -0.77 6.91 -3.50
N THR A 28 -1.23 7.66 -4.49
CA THR A 28 -0.41 8.64 -5.22
C THR A 28 -0.02 9.80 -4.30
N ALA A 29 -0.98 10.34 -3.54
CA ALA A 29 -0.71 11.40 -2.56
C ALA A 29 0.20 10.91 -1.42
N MET A 30 -0.03 9.69 -0.94
CA MET A 30 0.80 9.09 0.10
C MET A 30 2.24 8.88 -0.37
N GLN A 31 2.46 8.44 -1.62
CA GLN A 31 3.80 8.35 -2.20
C GLN A 31 4.53 9.70 -2.18
N GLN A 32 3.84 10.78 -2.55
CA GLN A 32 4.41 12.13 -2.53
C GLN A 32 4.84 12.54 -1.12
N VAL A 33 3.98 12.32 -0.11
CA VAL A 33 4.30 12.63 1.29
C VAL A 33 5.49 11.81 1.80
N LEU A 34 5.50 10.50 1.52
CA LEU A 34 6.55 9.61 2.01
C LEU A 34 7.91 9.92 1.40
N THR A 35 7.94 10.26 0.11
CA THR A 35 9.20 10.57 -0.61
C THR A 35 9.66 12.02 -0.42
N HIS A 36 8.83 12.88 0.18
CA HIS A 36 9.20 14.28 0.41
C HIS A 36 10.33 14.38 1.46
N PRO A 37 11.43 15.10 1.17
CA PRO A 37 12.63 15.14 2.01
C PRO A 37 12.40 15.80 3.38
N GLU A 38 11.45 16.73 3.47
CA GLU A 38 11.08 17.41 4.72
C GLU A 38 9.92 16.75 5.47
N MET A 39 9.37 15.64 4.95
CA MET A 39 8.26 14.91 5.59
C MET A 39 8.68 13.45 5.87
N GLY A 40 8.36 12.52 4.97
CA GLY A 40 8.63 11.10 5.20
C GLY A 40 10.10 10.73 4.99
N GLU A 41 10.78 11.36 4.03
CA GLU A 41 12.17 11.10 3.66
C GLU A 41 12.43 9.59 3.40
N PHE A 42 11.48 8.91 2.76
CA PHE A 42 11.66 7.58 2.20
C PHE A 42 12.42 7.71 0.88
N ALA A 43 13.39 6.83 0.63
CA ALA A 43 13.97 6.73 -0.71
C ALA A 43 12.88 6.30 -1.70
N ALA A 44 12.78 6.95 -2.86
CA ALA A 44 11.76 6.64 -3.86
C ALA A 44 11.78 5.16 -4.29
N ALA A 45 12.98 4.55 -4.38
CA ALA A 45 13.15 3.14 -4.69
C ALA A 45 12.66 2.17 -3.59
N ALA A 46 12.43 2.67 -2.37
CA ALA A 46 11.92 1.90 -1.23
C ALA A 46 10.40 2.05 -1.04
N VAL A 47 9.72 2.82 -1.90
CA VAL A 47 8.26 2.98 -1.90
C VAL A 47 7.68 2.27 -3.12
N THR A 48 7.02 1.13 -2.90
CA THR A 48 6.31 0.39 -3.95
C THR A 48 4.84 0.81 -3.97
N VAL A 49 4.30 1.08 -5.15
CA VAL A 49 2.88 1.43 -5.34
C VAL A 49 2.22 0.41 -6.24
N LEU A 50 1.09 -0.15 -5.80
CA LEU A 50 0.26 -1.07 -6.56
C LEU A 50 -1.14 -0.46 -6.72
N GLN A 51 -1.58 -0.29 -7.96
CA GLN A 51 -2.90 0.22 -8.31
C GLN A 51 -3.70 -0.90 -8.97
N ASN A 52 -4.87 -1.23 -8.41
CA ASN A 52 -5.71 -2.35 -8.83
C ASN A 52 -4.94 -3.67 -9.07
N PRO A 53 -4.03 -4.10 -8.17
CA PRO A 53 -3.32 -5.37 -8.38
C PRO A 53 -4.29 -6.55 -8.23
N ASP A 54 -3.97 -7.65 -8.91
CA ASP A 54 -4.62 -8.93 -8.60
C ASP A 54 -4.20 -9.43 -7.19
N ARG A 55 -4.95 -10.41 -6.69
CA ARG A 55 -4.74 -11.01 -5.37
C ARG A 55 -3.31 -11.55 -5.18
N GLN A 56 -2.79 -12.29 -6.15
CA GLN A 56 -1.49 -12.95 -6.02
C GLN A 56 -0.35 -11.92 -5.95
N THR A 57 -0.44 -10.88 -6.77
CA THR A 57 0.49 -9.75 -6.79
C THR A 57 0.46 -9.02 -5.46
N MET A 58 -0.73 -8.76 -4.90
CA MET A 58 -0.91 -8.11 -3.60
C MET A 58 -0.31 -8.93 -2.45
N GLU A 59 -0.65 -10.22 -2.38
CA GLU A 59 -0.13 -11.14 -1.34
C GLU A 59 1.40 -11.25 -1.40
N THR A 60 1.96 -11.37 -2.61
CA THR A 60 3.42 -11.47 -2.81
C THR A 60 4.12 -10.18 -2.39
N ALA A 61 3.56 -9.02 -2.70
CA ALA A 61 4.13 -7.74 -2.30
C ALA A 61 4.08 -7.55 -0.77
N ILE A 62 2.97 -7.93 -0.13
CA ILE A 62 2.85 -7.89 1.34
C ILE A 62 3.88 -8.82 1.99
N TYR A 63 4.05 -10.05 1.48
CA TYR A 63 5.10 -10.95 1.94
C TYR A 63 6.49 -10.31 1.82
N ASN A 64 6.82 -9.77 0.65
CA ASN A 64 8.14 -9.17 0.40
C ASN A 64 8.41 -7.93 1.26
N LEU A 65 7.37 -7.14 1.57
CA LEU A 65 7.47 -5.98 2.45
C LEU A 65 8.01 -6.38 3.84
N PHE A 66 7.45 -7.44 4.42
CA PHE A 66 7.80 -7.88 5.78
C PHE A 66 8.95 -8.89 5.82
N ALA A 67 9.31 -9.50 4.70
CA ALA A 67 10.43 -10.43 4.63
C ALA A 67 11.79 -9.75 4.85
N ASN A 68 12.67 -10.42 5.60
CA ASN A 68 14.08 -10.05 5.81
C ASN A 68 14.29 -8.62 6.36
N ARG A 69 13.41 -8.15 7.26
CA ARG A 69 13.53 -6.85 7.93
C ARG A 69 14.47 -6.89 9.12
N ALA A 70 15.22 -5.82 9.32
CA ALA A 70 15.97 -5.60 10.55
C ALA A 70 15.05 -5.01 11.63
N LYS A 71 15.39 -5.22 12.91
CA LYS A 71 14.61 -4.72 14.06
C LYS A 71 14.43 -3.19 14.04
N GLU A 72 15.41 -2.49 13.48
CA GLU A 72 15.44 -1.03 13.40
C GLU A 72 14.82 -0.49 12.10
N ASP A 73 14.34 -1.32 11.18
CA ASP A 73 13.68 -0.85 9.96
C ASP A 73 12.30 -0.26 10.27
N LEU A 74 11.94 0.83 9.58
CA LEU A 74 10.58 1.35 9.55
C LEU A 74 9.87 0.77 8.32
N VAL A 75 8.79 0.04 8.56
CA VAL A 75 8.01 -0.63 7.52
C VAL A 75 6.58 -0.11 7.55
N LEU A 76 6.08 0.33 6.39
CA LEU A 76 4.72 0.83 6.22
C LEU A 76 3.96 0.00 5.18
N LEU A 77 2.82 -0.54 5.59
CA LEU A 77 1.79 -1.02 4.68
C LEU A 77 0.63 -0.02 4.72
N TYR A 78 0.29 0.54 3.57
CA TYR A 78 -0.87 1.42 3.42
C TYR A 78 -1.81 0.83 2.37
N PHE A 79 -3.08 0.64 2.74
CA PHE A 79 -4.12 0.13 1.86
C PHE A 79 -5.28 1.13 1.82
N SER A 80 -5.73 1.47 0.61
CA SER A 80 -6.98 2.20 0.37
C SER A 80 -7.86 1.38 -0.58
N GLY A 81 -9.10 1.13 -0.16
CA GLY A 81 -10.06 0.28 -0.87
C GLY A 81 -11.20 -0.17 0.05
N HIS A 82 -12.05 -1.06 -0.46
CA HIS A 82 -13.15 -1.65 0.31
C HIS A 82 -12.65 -2.62 1.38
N GLY A 83 -13.33 -2.59 2.53
CA GLY A 83 -13.23 -3.63 3.55
C GLY A 83 -14.59 -4.30 3.72
N VAL A 84 -14.63 -5.62 3.64
CA VAL A 84 -15.84 -6.42 3.92
C VAL A 84 -15.57 -7.20 5.20
N VAL A 85 -16.50 -7.12 6.13
CA VAL A 85 -16.46 -7.88 7.38
C VAL A 85 -17.33 -9.10 7.20
N ASP A 86 -16.82 -10.28 7.53
CA ASP A 86 -17.63 -11.50 7.52
C ASP A 86 -18.42 -11.66 8.84
N GLU A 87 -19.19 -12.74 8.98
CA GLU A 87 -20.01 -12.96 10.19
C GLU A 87 -19.19 -13.08 11.49
N SER A 88 -17.87 -13.32 11.38
CA SER A 88 -16.94 -13.50 12.49
C SER A 88 -16.22 -12.22 12.92
N GLY A 89 -16.39 -11.11 12.19
CA GLY A 89 -15.68 -9.85 12.44
C GLY A 89 -14.32 -9.78 11.77
#